data_AF-A0A2D7S789-F1
#
_entry.id   AF-A0A2D7S789-F1
#
_cell.length_a   1.000
_cell.length_b   1.000
_cell.length_c   1.000
_cell.angle_alpha   90.00
_cell.angle_beta   90.00
_cell.angle_gamma   90.00
#
_symmetry.space_group_name_H-M   'P 1'
#
loop_
_entity.id
_entity.type
_entity.pdbx_description
1 polymer ?
#
loop_
_entity_poly.entity_id
_entity_poly.type
_entity_poly.pdbx_seq_one_letter_code
_entity_poly.pdbx_strand_id
1 'polypeptide(L)'
;AGLKWQGVLIKANSGSEVHAISDGKIVFADWFRNYGLLIIIEHDNGYLSLYGHNQKILKSTGELVKTREIIAAVGDSGGQNNPALYFEIRKGKKTLNPSRWCKN
;
A
#
# COMPACT_ATOMS: atom_id res chain seq x y z
N ALA A 1 -12.60 -8.83 -12.80
CA ALA A 1 -12.98 -9.05 -11.39
C ALA A 1 -12.45 -7.86 -10.60
N GLY A 2 -13.33 -6.97 -10.15
CA GLY A 2 -12.92 -5.76 -9.43
C GLY A 2 -12.22 -6.14 -8.13
N LEU A 3 -11.04 -5.57 -7.90
CA LEU A 3 -10.39 -5.59 -6.58
C LEU A 3 -11.41 -5.08 -5.56
N LYS A 4 -11.89 -5.96 -4.67
CA LYS A 4 -12.84 -5.61 -3.62
C LYS A 4 -12.06 -4.89 -2.54
N TRP A 5 -12.37 -3.61 -2.30
CA TRP A 5 -11.80 -2.82 -1.22
C TRP A 5 -12.07 -3.49 0.12
N GLN A 6 -11.02 -3.91 0.84
CA GLN A 6 -11.14 -4.45 2.21
C GLN A 6 -10.28 -3.68 3.24
N GLY A 7 -9.63 -2.60 2.81
CA GLY A 7 -8.91 -1.69 3.70
C GLY A 7 -9.82 -0.74 4.48
N VAL A 8 -9.22 -0.03 5.42
CA VAL A 8 -9.83 1.04 6.21
C VAL A 8 -9.24 2.39 5.80
N LEU A 9 -10.01 3.46 6.01
CA LEU A 9 -9.53 4.84 5.90
C LEU A 9 -9.27 5.39 7.31
N ILE A 10 -8.05 5.85 7.54
CA ILE A 10 -7.62 6.45 8.80
C ILE A 10 -7.44 7.95 8.57
N LYS A 11 -8.31 8.75 9.16
CA LYS A 11 -8.23 10.22 9.06
C LYS A 11 -6.96 10.71 9.75
N ALA A 12 -6.19 11.52 9.05
CA ALA A 12 -5.00 12.19 9.56
C ALA A 12 -4.76 13.46 8.74
N ASN A 13 -3.97 14.38 9.28
CA ASN A 13 -3.65 15.61 8.54
C ASN A 13 -2.72 15.28 7.37
N SER A 14 -2.77 16.10 6.31
CA SER A 14 -1.79 16.02 5.24
C SER A 14 -0.38 16.18 5.81
N GLY A 15 0.55 15.36 5.37
CA GLY A 15 1.93 15.36 5.87
C GLY A 15 2.16 14.55 7.14
N SER A 16 1.13 14.02 7.81
CA SER A 16 1.32 13.11 8.94
C SER A 16 2.16 11.90 8.53
N GLU A 17 3.07 11.49 9.43
CA GLU A 17 3.97 10.37 9.19
C GLU A 17 3.20 9.05 9.09
N VAL A 18 3.54 8.26 8.07
CA VAL A 18 3.07 6.88 7.92
C VAL A 18 4.21 5.95 8.27
N HIS A 19 3.95 5.06 9.22
CA HIS A 19 4.95 4.11 9.71
C HIS A 19 4.65 2.68 9.25
N ALA A 20 5.71 1.91 8.99
CA ALA A 20 5.59 0.47 8.78
C ALA A 20 5.06 -0.21 10.06
N ILE A 21 4.06 -1.07 9.92
CA ILE A 21 3.44 -1.77 11.07
C ILE A 21 4.31 -2.91 11.59
N SER A 22 5.22 -3.41 10.75
CA SER A 22 6.08 -4.54 11.02
C SER A 22 7.28 -4.51 10.08
N ASP A 23 8.32 -5.26 10.41
CA ASP A 23 9.50 -5.47 9.57
C ASP A 23 9.09 -6.10 8.24
N GLY A 24 9.76 -5.72 7.15
CA GLY A 24 9.47 -6.30 5.85
C GLY A 24 10.29 -5.71 4.71
N LYS A 25 9.93 -6.10 3.49
CA LYS A 25 10.52 -5.61 2.25
C LYS A 25 9.48 -4.86 1.44
N ILE A 26 9.83 -3.69 0.95
CA ILE A 26 8.97 -2.92 0.05
C ILE A 26 8.94 -3.63 -1.30
N VAL A 27 7.76 -4.06 -1.72
CA VAL A 27 7.53 -4.76 -2.99
C VAL A 27 6.85 -3.88 -4.04
N PHE A 28 6.37 -2.70 -3.65
CA PHE A 28 5.84 -1.68 -4.55
C PHE A 28 5.89 -0.30 -3.87
N ALA A 29 6.27 0.74 -4.60
CA ALA A 29 6.33 2.12 -4.13
C ALA A 29 6.18 3.09 -5.32
N ASP A 30 4.95 3.31 -5.76
CA ASP A 30 4.64 4.20 -6.90
C ASP A 30 3.15 4.58 -6.92
N TRP A 31 2.73 5.33 -7.94
CA TRP A 31 1.34 5.60 -8.24
C TRP A 31 0.60 4.33 -8.67
N PHE A 32 -0.57 4.09 -8.06
CA PHE A 32 -1.46 3.01 -8.45
C PHE A 32 -2.89 3.53 -8.57
N ARG A 33 -3.53 3.24 -9.72
CA ARG A 33 -4.86 3.77 -10.05
C ARG A 33 -5.85 3.50 -8.91
N ASN A 34 -6.58 4.54 -8.49
CA ASN A 34 -7.52 4.59 -7.37
C ASN A 34 -6.92 4.51 -5.96
N TYR A 35 -5.65 4.12 -5.82
CA TYR A 35 -4.94 4.13 -4.53
C TYR A 35 -4.05 5.36 -4.36
N GLY A 36 -3.77 6.10 -5.45
CA GLY A 36 -2.84 7.23 -5.42
C GLY A 36 -1.40 6.74 -5.25
N LEU A 37 -0.56 7.51 -4.56
CA LEU A 37 0.75 7.04 -4.17
C LEU A 37 0.62 5.93 -3.13
N LEU A 38 1.05 4.74 -3.50
CA LEU A 38 0.87 3.51 -2.75
C LEU A 38 2.24 2.89 -2.44
N ILE A 39 2.43 2.51 -1.19
CA ILE A 39 3.54 1.65 -0.76
C ILE A 39 2.98 0.32 -0.27
N ILE A 40 3.58 -0.79 -0.71
CA ILE A 40 3.22 -2.15 -0.31
C ILE A 40 4.44 -2.82 0.31
N ILE A 41 4.29 -3.33 1.53
CA ILE A 41 5.33 -4.06 2.25
C ILE A 41 4.94 -5.53 2.33
N GLU A 42 5.84 -6.42 1.89
CA GLU A 42 5.77 -7.85 2.15
C GLU A 42 6.46 -8.17 3.47
N HIS A 43 5.72 -8.82 4.36
CA HIS A 43 6.16 -9.28 5.66
C HIS A 43 6.33 -10.80 5.67
N ASP A 44 6.83 -11.33 6.78
CA ASP A 44 6.91 -12.76 7.01
C ASP A 44 5.55 -13.46 6.85
N ASN A 45 5.58 -14.76 6.59
CA ASN A 45 4.38 -15.60 6.42
C ASN A 45 3.43 -15.17 5.29
N GLY A 46 3.94 -14.38 4.33
CA GLY A 46 3.20 -13.97 3.12
C GLY A 46 2.12 -12.93 3.39
N TYR A 47 2.26 -12.14 4.44
CA TYR A 47 1.41 -10.98 4.69
C TYR A 47 1.87 -9.79 3.85
N LEU A 48 0.92 -9.01 3.35
CA LEU A 48 1.17 -7.73 2.71
C LEU A 48 0.45 -6.64 3.49
N SER A 49 1.10 -5.50 3.70
CA SER A 49 0.43 -4.28 4.13
C SER A 49 0.49 -3.23 3.03
N LEU A 50 -0.61 -2.53 2.81
CA LEU A 50 -0.76 -1.50 1.78
C LEU A 50 -1.06 -0.17 2.47
N TYR A 51 -0.36 0.87 2.03
CA TYR A 51 -0.52 2.24 2.53
C TYR A 51 -0.72 3.15 1.33
N GLY A 52 -1.96 3.56 1.09
CA GLY A 52 -2.35 4.36 -0.06
C GLY A 52 -2.69 5.80 0.31
N HIS A 53 -2.96 6.58 -0.73
CA HIS A 53 -3.36 7.99 -0.67
C HIS A 53 -2.29 8.92 -0.12
N ASN A 54 -1.02 8.50 -0.13
CA ASN A 54 0.07 9.32 0.39
C ASN A 54 0.29 10.56 -0.50
N GLN A 55 0.76 11.66 0.07
CA GLN A 55 1.25 12.79 -0.74
C GLN A 55 2.72 12.59 -1.16
N LYS A 56 3.45 11.75 -0.42
CA LYS A 56 4.87 11.47 -0.66
C LYS A 56 5.23 10.09 -0.16
N ILE A 57 6.04 9.36 -0.91
CA ILE A 57 6.70 8.12 -0.50
C ILE A 57 8.17 8.45 -0.17
N LEU A 58 8.70 7.89 0.92
CA LEU A 58 10.04 8.17 1.43
C LEU A 58 11.01 6.99 1.25
N LYS A 59 10.53 5.90 0.66
CA LYS A 59 11.24 4.64 0.48
C LYS A 59 11.00 4.07 -0.91
N SER A 60 11.92 3.24 -1.37
CA SER A 60 11.92 2.70 -2.73
C SER A 60 11.61 1.20 -2.72
N THR A 61 11.11 0.71 -3.86
CA THR A 61 10.93 -0.74 -4.07
C THR A 61 12.26 -1.46 -3.89
N GLY A 62 12.24 -2.56 -3.14
CA GLY A 62 13.41 -3.37 -2.83
C GLY A 62 14.05 -3.09 -1.47
N GLU A 63 13.79 -1.92 -0.86
CA GLU A 63 14.32 -1.59 0.47
C GLU A 63 13.71 -2.45 1.57
N LEU A 64 14.52 -2.74 2.59
CA LEU A 64 14.05 -3.33 3.85
C LEU A 64 13.62 -2.19 4.78
N VAL A 65 12.54 -2.43 5.53
CA VAL A 65 12.03 -1.50 6.53
C VAL A 65 11.83 -2.20 7.86
N LYS A 66 11.98 -1.43 8.93
CA LYS A 66 11.74 -1.87 10.30
C LYS A 66 10.38 -1.39 10.81
N THR A 67 9.87 -2.11 11.79
CA THR A 67 8.68 -1.71 12.54
C THR A 67 8.84 -0.27 13.06
N ARG A 68 7.81 0.56 12.88
CA ARG A 68 7.79 2.00 13.18
C ARG A 68 8.67 2.89 12.30
N GLU A 69 9.35 2.36 11.29
CA GLU A 69 10.10 3.21 10.36
C GLU A 69 9.14 4.05 9.51
N ILE A 70 9.48 5.32 9.29
CA ILE A 70 8.68 6.23 8.46
C ILE A 70 8.87 5.84 6.99
N ILE A 71 7.77 5.59 6.30
CA ILE A 71 7.76 5.09 4.90
C ILE A 71 7.09 6.05 3.92
N ALA A 72 6.19 6.90 4.39
CA ALA A 72 5.42 7.82 3.57
C ALA A 72 4.83 8.96 4.42
N ALA A 73 4.14 9.90 3.77
CA ALA A 73 3.36 10.94 4.41
C ALA A 73 1.93 10.95 3.87
N VAL A 74 0.95 11.05 4.78
CA VAL A 74 -0.48 11.07 4.45
C VAL A 74 -0.81 12.21 3.49
N GLY A 75 -1.74 11.95 2.56
CA GLY A 75 -2.29 12.96 1.67
C GLY A 75 -3.68 12.58 1.20
N ASP A 76 -4.00 13.05 0.00
CA ASP A 76 -5.28 12.89 -0.69
C ASP A 76 -5.12 12.40 -2.14
N SER A 77 -3.96 11.81 -2.47
CA SER A 77 -3.62 11.38 -3.84
C SER A 77 -4.55 10.28 -4.40
N GLY A 78 -5.42 9.70 -3.57
CA GLY A 78 -6.50 8.81 -3.99
C GLY A 78 -7.69 9.52 -4.65
N GLY A 79 -7.75 10.86 -4.63
CA GLY A 79 -8.84 11.66 -5.18
C GLY A 79 -9.96 11.99 -4.19
N GLN A 80 -9.77 11.71 -2.90
CA GLN A 80 -10.70 12.10 -1.84
C GLN A 80 -10.52 13.57 -1.43
N ASN A 81 -11.57 14.23 -0.94
CA ASN A 81 -11.51 15.65 -0.57
C ASN A 81 -10.78 15.93 0.76
N ASN A 82 -10.66 14.93 1.63
CA ASN A 82 -10.05 15.07 2.95
C ASN A 82 -8.86 14.11 3.07
N PRO A 83 -7.69 14.57 3.54
CA PRO A 83 -6.54 13.71 3.74
C PRO A 83 -6.86 12.53 4.66
N ALA A 84 -6.44 11.34 4.24
CA ALA A 84 -6.62 10.10 4.99
C ALA A 84 -5.67 9.03 4.46
N LEU A 85 -5.13 8.22 5.35
CA LEU A 85 -4.38 7.03 5.00
C LEU A 85 -5.35 5.91 4.60
N TYR A 86 -5.19 5.35 3.40
CA TYR A 86 -5.76 4.04 3.09
C TYR A 86 -4.84 2.95 3.63
N PHE A 87 -5.37 2.06 4.46
CA PHE A 87 -4.60 0.96 5.05
C PHE A 87 -5.29 -0.38 4.85
N GLU A 88 -4.56 -1.37 4.33
CA GLU A 88 -5.08 -2.72 4.09
C GLU A 88 -4.02 -3.78 4.45
N ILE A 89 -4.45 -4.90 5.03
CA ILE A 89 -3.62 -6.09 5.22
C ILE A 89 -4.16 -7.24 4.37
N ARG A 90 -3.28 -7.94 3.65
CA ARG A 90 -3.60 -9.15 2.88
C ARG A 90 -2.74 -10.32 3.35
N LYS A 91 -3.22 -11.55 3.13
CA LYS A 91 -2.46 -12.79 3.35
C LYS A 91 -2.49 -13.65 2.08
N GLY A 92 -1.31 -13.93 1.53
CA GLY A 92 -1.13 -14.77 0.35
C GLY A 92 -1.32 -14.04 -0.99
N LYS A 93 -0.75 -14.63 -2.06
CA LYS A 93 -0.75 -14.14 -3.45
C LYS A 93 -1.75 -14.89 -4.34
N LYS A 94 -2.94 -15.28 -3.87
CA LYS A 94 -3.91 -15.99 -4.76
C LYS A 94 -4.50 -15.04 -5.81
N THR A 95 -3.71 -14.69 -6.81
CA THR A 95 -4.18 -14.37 -8.15
C THR A 95 -4.56 -15.70 -8.80
N LEU A 96 -5.82 -15.82 -9.24
CA LEU A 96 -6.36 -16.99 -9.91
C LEU A 96 -5.57 -17.33 -11.18
N ASN A 97 -5.58 -18.63 -11.54
CA ASN A 97 -4.81 -19.30 -12.59
C ASN A 97 -4.61 -18.48 -13.90
N PRO A 98 -3.36 -18.32 -14.39
CA PRO A 98 -3.02 -17.54 -15.60
C PRO A 98 -3.55 -18.10 -16.93
N SER A 99 -4.17 -19.28 -16.96
CA SER A 99 -4.77 -19.89 -18.17
C SER A 99 -5.89 -19.06 -18.84
N ARG A 100 -6.37 -17.97 -18.24
CA ARG A 100 -7.31 -17.00 -18.85
C ARG A 100 -6.64 -15.86 -19.64
N TRP A 101 -5.33 -15.67 -19.56
CA TRP A 101 -4.60 -14.63 -20.28
C TRP A 101 -3.74 -15.15 -21.44
N CYS A 102 -3.57 -16.46 -21.56
CA CYS A 102 -3.01 -17.10 -22.74
C CYS A 102 -4.09 -17.88 -23.49
N LYS A 103 -5.02 -17.19 -24.16
CA LYS A 103 -5.72 -17.71 -25.36
C LYS A 103 -6.09 -16.54 -26.28
N ASN A 104 -5.23 -16.37 -27.28
CA ASN A 104 -5.30 -15.57 -28.51
C ASN A 104 -5.64 -14.09 -28.41
#